data_AF-A0A136ME62-F1
#
_entry.id   AF-A0A136ME62-F1
#
_cell.length_a   1.000
_cell.length_b   1.000
_cell.length_c   1.000
_cell.angle_alpha   90.00
_cell.angle_beta   90.00
_cell.angle_gamma   90.00
#
_symmetry.space_group_name_H-M   'P 1'
#
loop_
_entity.id
_entity.type
_entity.pdbx_description
1 polymer ?
#
loop_
_entity_poly.entity_id
_entity_poly.type
_entity_poly.pdbx_seq_one_letter_code
_entity_poly.pdbx_strand_id
1 'polypeptide(L)'
;MSAEKFIESISKSYTISGASIYLGAGIYQGVIHAQAKVNLPLRMMNRHGLVTGATGSGKTRTLQLLAEQLSAAGVPVFMPDMKGDISGMAKEGAVNDKINERANALGIQYSPSGYPVELYSLSGKIGAQMRATVTEFGPVLLSKILELNEVQSGVMMILFKYADDKDLPIVDLNDLKKVLNYLSEGAGAAEIKND
;
A
#
# COMPACT_ATOMS: atom_id res chain seq x y z
N MET A 1 -34.05 -20.12 -10.90
CA MET A 1 -34.14 -19.35 -9.65
C MET A 1 -34.86 -18.05 -9.97
N SER A 2 -35.77 -17.53 -9.15
CA SER A 2 -36.35 -16.19 -9.42
C SER A 2 -35.38 -15.09 -8.99
N ALA A 3 -35.55 -13.87 -9.51
CA ALA A 3 -34.76 -12.71 -9.07
C ALA A 3 -34.90 -12.46 -7.56
N GLU A 4 -36.09 -12.66 -7.00
CA GLU A 4 -36.35 -12.56 -5.55
C GLU A 4 -35.51 -13.56 -4.76
N LYS A 5 -35.49 -14.84 -5.17
CA LYS A 5 -34.66 -15.87 -4.52
C LYS A 5 -33.17 -15.58 -4.67
N PHE A 6 -32.74 -14.97 -5.77
CA PHE A 6 -31.36 -14.50 -5.93
C PHE A 6 -31.00 -13.41 -4.93
N ILE A 7 -31.84 -12.37 -4.85
CA ILE A 7 -31.65 -11.25 -3.92
C ILE A 7 -31.62 -11.75 -2.48
N GLU A 8 -32.56 -12.63 -2.10
CA GLU A 8 -32.63 -13.22 -0.77
C GLU A 8 -31.36 -14.01 -0.43
N SER A 9 -30.88 -14.85 -1.35
CA SER A 9 -29.65 -15.65 -1.17
C SER A 9 -28.41 -14.78 -0.94
N ILE A 10 -28.23 -13.74 -1.76
CA ILE A 10 -27.11 -12.79 -1.61
C ILE A 10 -27.24 -12.03 -0.28
N SER A 11 -28.43 -11.49 0.00
CA SER A 11 -28.66 -10.70 1.22
C SER A 11 -28.37 -11.51 2.48
N LYS A 12 -28.80 -12.77 2.52
CA LYS A 12 -28.52 -13.69 3.63
C LYS A 12 -27.03 -14.00 3.78
N SER A 13 -26.31 -14.15 2.65
CA SER A 13 -24.88 -14.51 2.65
C SER A 13 -23.97 -13.34 3.05
N TYR A 14 -24.38 -12.11 2.74
CA TYR A 14 -23.64 -10.88 3.04
C TYR A 14 -24.29 -10.05 4.15
N THR A 15 -25.06 -10.69 5.03
CA THR A 15 -25.57 -10.08 6.26
C THR A 15 -24.40 -9.91 7.24
N ILE A 16 -24.10 -8.66 7.60
CA ILE A 16 -22.98 -8.31 8.48
C ILE A 16 -23.51 -7.53 9.67
N SER A 17 -23.00 -7.85 10.86
CA SER A 17 -23.17 -7.02 12.04
C SER A 17 -22.00 -6.02 12.17
N GLY A 18 -22.32 -4.73 12.32
CA GLY A 18 -21.34 -3.67 12.49
C GLY A 18 -20.81 -3.04 11.19
N ALA A 19 -19.63 -2.44 11.26
CA ALA A 19 -19.04 -1.70 10.14
C ALA A 19 -18.63 -2.63 8.99
N SER A 20 -18.85 -2.16 7.76
CA SER A 20 -18.56 -2.92 6.55
C SER A 20 -18.12 -2.01 5.40
N ILE A 21 -17.40 -2.59 4.45
CA ILE A 21 -17.08 -2.00 3.16
C ILE A 21 -18.09 -2.50 2.12
N TYR A 22 -18.78 -1.60 1.45
CA TYR A 22 -19.69 -1.91 0.36
C TYR A 22 -18.91 -2.12 -0.94
N LEU A 23 -18.98 -3.31 -1.53
CA LEU A 23 -18.27 -3.65 -2.77
C LEU A 23 -19.13 -3.48 -4.02
N GLY A 24 -20.46 -3.59 -3.89
CA GLY A 24 -21.38 -3.50 -5.01
C GLY A 24 -22.66 -4.29 -4.78
N ALA A 25 -23.31 -4.67 -5.88
CA ALA A 25 -24.55 -5.43 -5.86
C ALA A 25 -24.49 -6.63 -6.82
N GLY A 26 -25.29 -7.65 -6.52
CA GLY A 26 -25.40 -8.85 -7.33
C GLY A 26 -26.00 -8.57 -8.71
N ILE A 27 -25.48 -9.27 -9.71
CA ILE A 27 -25.99 -9.24 -11.09
C ILE A 27 -26.69 -10.57 -11.35
N TYR A 28 -27.94 -10.51 -11.80
CA TYR A 28 -28.72 -11.69 -12.19
C TYR A 28 -29.31 -11.46 -13.58
N GLN A 29 -29.08 -12.41 -14.50
CA GLN A 29 -29.53 -12.31 -15.89
C GLN A 29 -29.12 -10.99 -16.59
N GLY A 30 -27.93 -10.47 -16.28
CA GLY A 30 -27.41 -9.23 -16.86
C GLY A 30 -27.98 -7.94 -16.24
N VAL A 31 -28.90 -8.05 -15.28
CA VAL A 31 -29.50 -6.91 -14.58
C VAL A 31 -28.86 -6.76 -13.21
N ILE A 32 -28.50 -5.53 -12.84
CA ILE A 32 -28.02 -5.19 -11.49
C ILE A 32 -29.22 -5.15 -10.55
N HIS A 33 -29.17 -5.92 -9.47
CA HIS A 33 -30.18 -5.88 -8.42
C HIS A 33 -29.62 -5.13 -7.21
N ALA A 34 -29.89 -3.82 -7.11
CA ALA A 34 -29.40 -2.95 -6.03
C ALA A 34 -29.65 -3.48 -4.60
N GLN A 35 -30.73 -4.26 -4.42
CA GLN A 35 -31.09 -4.89 -3.14
C GLN A 35 -30.14 -6.04 -2.75
N ALA A 36 -29.52 -6.71 -3.72
CA ALA A 36 -28.56 -7.80 -3.51
C ALA A 36 -27.18 -7.25 -3.14
N LYS A 37 -27.08 -6.51 -2.03
CA LYS A 37 -25.84 -5.82 -1.62
C LYS A 37 -24.75 -6.82 -1.26
N VAL A 38 -23.53 -6.54 -1.72
CA VAL A 38 -22.31 -7.28 -1.40
C VAL A 38 -21.46 -6.40 -0.50
N ASN A 39 -21.34 -6.79 0.76
CA ASN A 39 -20.56 -6.08 1.76
C ASN A 39 -19.44 -6.98 2.27
N LEU A 40 -18.34 -6.38 2.71
CA LEU A 40 -17.23 -7.06 3.36
C LEU A 40 -17.11 -6.53 4.80
N PRO A 41 -17.09 -7.36 5.84
CA PRO A 41 -16.95 -6.88 7.21
C PRO A 41 -15.65 -6.11 7.36
N LEU A 42 -15.66 -4.94 7.99
CA LEU A 42 -14.47 -4.11 8.14
C LEU A 42 -13.33 -4.88 8.84
N ARG A 43 -13.67 -5.73 9.81
CA ARG A 43 -12.73 -6.61 10.51
C ARG A 43 -11.99 -7.61 9.62
N MET A 44 -12.46 -7.88 8.40
CA MET A 44 -11.77 -8.75 7.44
C MET A 44 -10.65 -8.02 6.69
N MET A 45 -10.58 -6.69 6.77
CA MET A 45 -9.54 -5.89 6.12
C MET A 45 -8.16 -6.01 6.77
N ASN A 46 -8.05 -6.74 7.89
CA ASN A 46 -6.77 -7.14 8.47
C ASN A 46 -6.19 -8.42 7.84
N ARG A 47 -6.85 -8.98 6.81
CA ARG A 47 -6.38 -10.13 6.03
C ARG A 47 -5.82 -9.68 4.69
N HIS A 48 -4.88 -10.45 4.15
CA HIS A 48 -4.38 -10.23 2.80
C HIS A 48 -5.47 -10.52 1.76
N GLY A 49 -5.54 -9.68 0.72
CA GLY A 49 -6.44 -9.83 -0.41
C GLY A 49 -5.72 -9.52 -1.72
N LEU A 50 -6.26 -10.03 -2.83
CA LEU A 50 -5.71 -9.82 -4.17
C LEU A 50 -6.78 -9.23 -5.09
N VAL A 51 -6.52 -8.03 -5.61
CA VAL A 51 -7.32 -7.42 -6.68
C VAL A 51 -6.60 -7.65 -8.00
N THR A 52 -7.16 -8.52 -8.85
CA THR A 52 -6.59 -8.87 -10.16
C THR A 52 -7.62 -8.66 -11.28
N GLY A 53 -7.13 -8.56 -12.52
CA GLY A 53 -7.96 -8.34 -13.71
C GLY A 53 -7.16 -7.73 -14.87
N ALA A 54 -7.73 -7.76 -16.07
CA ALA A 54 -7.12 -7.17 -17.26
C ALA A 54 -6.96 -5.64 -17.15
N THR A 55 -6.16 -5.02 -18.02
CA THR A 55 -6.08 -3.56 -18.12
C THR A 55 -7.45 -2.98 -18.44
N GLY A 56 -7.85 -1.91 -17.75
CA GLY A 56 -9.17 -1.30 -17.91
C GLY A 56 -10.31 -1.98 -17.16
N SER A 57 -10.08 -3.11 -16.47
CA SER A 57 -11.15 -3.84 -15.74
C SER A 57 -11.56 -3.22 -14.41
N GLY A 58 -11.07 -2.01 -14.08
CA GLY A 58 -11.43 -1.31 -12.85
C GLY A 58 -10.57 -1.60 -11.60
N LYS A 59 -9.40 -2.26 -11.73
CA LYS A 59 -8.50 -2.55 -10.58
C LYS A 59 -8.23 -1.32 -9.69
N THR A 60 -7.82 -0.20 -10.29
CA THR A 60 -7.55 1.05 -9.57
C THR A 60 -8.82 1.61 -8.94
N ARG A 61 -9.97 1.53 -9.62
CA ARG A 61 -11.27 1.98 -9.09
C ARG A 61 -11.71 1.16 -7.88
N THR A 62 -11.48 -0.15 -7.90
CA THR A 62 -11.73 -1.02 -6.75
C THR A 62 -10.83 -0.66 -5.58
N LEU A 63 -9.55 -0.40 -5.80
CA LEU A 63 -8.63 0.03 -4.74
C LEU A 63 -9.02 1.40 -4.15
N GLN A 64 -9.43 2.35 -4.99
CA GLN A 64 -9.96 3.65 -4.56
C GLN A 64 -11.19 3.47 -3.68
N LEU A 65 -12.18 2.69 -4.14
CA LEU A 65 -13.40 2.39 -3.37
C LEU A 65 -13.10 1.82 -1.98
N LEU A 66 -12.13 0.90 -1.89
CA LEU A 66 -11.71 0.33 -0.61
C LEU A 66 -11.03 1.39 0.27
N ALA A 67 -10.11 2.18 -0.29
CA ALA A 67 -9.37 3.20 0.45
C ALA A 67 -10.27 4.33 0.97
N GLU A 68 -11.21 4.79 0.15
CA GLU A 68 -12.23 5.77 0.51
C GLU A 68 -13.04 5.31 1.72
N GLN A 69 -13.58 4.09 1.67
CA GLN A 69 -14.40 3.55 2.74
C GLN A 69 -13.60 3.20 4.01
N LEU A 70 -12.35 2.76 3.86
CA LEU A 70 -11.44 2.58 5.00
C LEU A 70 -11.12 3.91 5.68
N SER A 71 -10.81 4.94 4.89
CA SER A 71 -10.56 6.29 5.40
C SER A 71 -11.79 6.86 6.10
N ALA A 72 -12.99 6.70 5.52
CA ALA A 72 -14.25 7.11 6.15
C ALA A 72 -14.53 6.36 7.47
N ALA A 73 -14.04 5.13 7.60
CA ALA A 73 -14.11 4.35 8.84
C ALA A 73 -12.98 4.66 9.84
N GLY A 74 -12.12 5.65 9.55
CA GLY A 74 -11.00 6.05 10.41
C GLY A 74 -9.80 5.10 10.35
N VAL A 75 -9.72 4.24 9.33
CA VAL A 75 -8.58 3.32 9.14
C VAL A 75 -7.57 3.97 8.20
N PRO A 76 -6.32 4.20 8.63
CA PRO A 76 -5.26 4.73 7.77
C PRO A 76 -4.93 3.74 6.64
N VAL A 77 -4.75 4.25 5.43
CA VAL A 77 -4.42 3.46 4.25
C VAL A 77 -3.11 3.96 3.65
N PHE A 78 -2.13 3.08 3.57
CA PHE A 78 -0.87 3.33 2.87
C PHE A 78 -0.89 2.59 1.53
N MET A 79 -0.67 3.32 0.43
CA MET A 79 -0.71 2.74 -0.91
C MET A 79 0.26 3.43 -1.87
N PRO A 80 0.99 2.65 -2.70
CA PRO A 80 1.84 3.22 -3.74
C PRO A 80 1.00 3.71 -4.92
N ASP A 81 1.18 4.97 -5.30
CA ASP A 81 0.53 5.56 -6.47
C ASP A 81 1.49 5.64 -7.66
N MET A 82 1.75 4.51 -8.30
CA MET A 82 2.72 4.41 -9.41
C MET A 82 2.30 5.19 -10.67
N LYS A 83 1.00 5.48 -10.82
CA LYS A 83 0.44 6.12 -12.03
C LYS A 83 -0.10 7.53 -11.79
N GLY A 84 -0.22 7.96 -10.54
CA GLY A 84 -0.87 9.23 -10.19
C GLY A 84 -2.41 9.15 -10.20
N ASP A 85 -2.97 7.94 -10.34
CA ASP A 85 -4.42 7.76 -10.48
C ASP A 85 -5.11 7.78 -9.12
N ILE A 86 -4.40 7.51 -8.02
CA ILE A 86 -4.97 7.33 -6.68
C ILE A 86 -4.96 8.64 -5.89
N SER A 87 -3.88 9.41 -5.98
CA SER A 87 -3.69 10.69 -5.28
C SER A 87 -4.78 11.73 -5.59
N GLY A 88 -5.50 11.58 -6.72
CA GLY A 88 -6.67 12.37 -7.06
C GLY A 88 -7.82 12.30 -6.05
N MET A 89 -7.85 11.29 -5.17
CA MET A 89 -8.83 11.15 -4.08
C MET A 89 -8.82 12.33 -3.09
N ALA A 90 -7.75 13.14 -3.08
CA ALA A 90 -7.64 14.34 -2.24
C ALA A 90 -8.66 15.44 -2.60
N LYS A 91 -9.25 15.38 -3.80
CA LYS A 91 -10.20 16.36 -4.31
C LYS A 91 -11.53 15.70 -4.66
N GLU A 92 -12.58 16.50 -4.66
CA GLU A 92 -13.88 16.08 -5.16
C GLU A 92 -13.77 15.65 -6.63
N GLY A 93 -14.34 14.48 -6.94
CA GLY A 93 -14.41 13.97 -8.30
C GLY A 93 -15.37 14.77 -9.18
N ALA A 94 -15.10 14.81 -10.48
CA ALA A 94 -16.06 15.34 -11.46
C ALA A 94 -17.18 14.31 -11.69
N VAL A 95 -18.43 14.78 -11.62
CA VAL A 95 -19.60 13.96 -11.99
C VAL A 95 -19.63 13.80 -13.50
N ASN A 96 -19.95 12.58 -13.96
CA ASN A 96 -20.21 12.29 -15.37
C ASN A 96 -21.38 11.31 -15.50
N ASP A 97 -21.91 11.19 -16.72
CA ASP A 97 -23.09 10.37 -16.99
C ASP A 97 -22.90 8.90 -16.57
N LYS A 98 -21.70 8.34 -16.80
CA LYS A 98 -21.38 6.95 -16.43
C LYS A 98 -21.42 6.71 -14.92
N ILE A 99 -20.98 7.69 -14.12
CA ILE A 99 -21.04 7.61 -12.66
C ILE A 99 -22.51 7.67 -12.21
N ASN A 100 -23.30 8.58 -12.78
CA ASN A 100 -24.72 8.72 -12.45
C ASN A 100 -25.52 7.47 -12.82
N GLU A 101 -25.29 6.91 -14.02
CA GLU A 101 -25.90 5.64 -14.46
C GLU A 101 -25.58 4.51 -13.49
N ARG A 102 -24.32 4.39 -13.07
CA ARG A 102 -23.89 3.36 -12.11
C ARG A 102 -24.49 3.59 -10.72
N ALA A 103 -24.51 4.83 -10.23
CA ALA A 103 -25.07 5.20 -8.94
C ALA A 103 -26.57 4.87 -8.90
N ASN A 104 -27.31 5.22 -9.96
CA ASN A 104 -28.72 4.89 -10.13
C ASN A 104 -28.95 3.37 -10.18
N ALA A 105 -28.14 2.63 -10.95
CA ALA A 105 -28.25 1.17 -11.04
C ALA A 105 -27.99 0.46 -9.70
N LEU A 106 -27.14 1.04 -8.84
CA LEU A 106 -26.85 0.54 -7.50
C LEU A 106 -27.79 1.10 -6.42
N GLY A 107 -28.67 2.06 -6.76
CA GLY A 107 -29.54 2.74 -5.81
C GLY A 107 -28.76 3.55 -4.76
N ILE A 108 -27.63 4.14 -5.15
CA ILE A 108 -26.73 4.92 -4.27
C ILE A 108 -26.83 6.39 -4.65
N GLN A 109 -26.94 7.26 -3.64
CA GLN A 109 -26.72 8.69 -3.86
C GLN A 109 -25.22 8.96 -3.90
N TYR A 110 -24.69 9.20 -5.10
CA TYR A 110 -23.30 9.60 -5.27
C TYR A 110 -23.16 11.10 -5.04
N SER A 111 -22.37 11.47 -4.05
CA SER A 111 -21.95 12.84 -3.80
C SER A 111 -20.42 12.90 -3.87
N PRO A 112 -19.85 13.67 -4.80
CA PRO A 112 -18.41 13.87 -4.85
C PRO A 112 -17.88 14.39 -3.52
N SER A 113 -16.80 13.80 -3.03
CA SER A 113 -16.11 14.21 -1.82
C SER A 113 -14.61 13.99 -1.98
N GLY A 114 -13.81 14.81 -1.30
CA GLY A 114 -12.38 14.58 -1.14
C GLY A 114 -12.09 13.83 0.17
N TYR A 115 -11.00 13.08 0.18
CA TYR A 115 -10.51 12.35 1.34
C TYR A 115 -9.20 12.96 1.86
N PRO A 116 -8.89 12.82 3.17
CA PRO A 116 -7.61 13.25 3.69
C PRO A 116 -6.48 12.43 3.05
N VAL A 117 -5.59 13.10 2.34
CA VAL A 117 -4.46 12.49 1.65
C VAL A 117 -3.19 13.24 2.03
N GLU A 118 -2.20 12.50 2.53
CA GLU A 118 -0.84 12.99 2.71
C GLU A 118 0.07 12.25 1.72
N LEU A 119 0.74 13.01 0.86
CA LEU A 119 1.69 12.43 -0.09
C LEU A 119 2.98 12.11 0.64
N TYR A 120 3.46 10.86 0.52
CA TYR A 120 4.77 10.44 0.99
C TYR A 120 5.74 10.35 -0.18
N SER A 121 6.87 11.04 -0.08
CA SER A 121 7.86 11.13 -1.16
C SER A 121 9.22 10.60 -0.75
N LEU A 122 9.76 9.72 -1.60
CA LEU A 122 11.13 9.25 -1.53
C LEU A 122 12.15 10.35 -1.82
N SER A 123 11.77 11.31 -2.67
CA SER A 123 12.67 12.42 -3.08
C SER A 123 12.65 13.62 -2.15
N GLY A 124 11.66 13.70 -1.24
CA GLY A 124 11.42 14.86 -0.39
C GLY A 124 10.92 16.11 -1.14
N LYS A 125 10.68 16.05 -2.46
CA LYS A 125 10.26 17.23 -3.25
C LYS A 125 8.79 17.61 -3.06
N ILE A 126 7.92 16.65 -2.76
CA ILE A 126 6.46 16.82 -2.68
C ILE A 126 5.96 16.03 -1.47
N GLY A 127 5.15 16.66 -0.62
CA GLY A 127 4.57 16.00 0.55
C GLY A 127 5.58 15.68 1.66
N ALA A 128 5.20 14.78 2.54
CA ALA A 128 6.05 14.30 3.63
C ALA A 128 7.26 13.54 3.08
N GLN A 129 8.45 13.92 3.53
CA GLN A 129 9.67 13.21 3.18
C GLN A 129 9.69 11.87 3.92
N MET A 130 9.82 10.78 3.17
CA MET A 130 10.14 9.49 3.76
C MET A 130 11.57 9.56 4.28
N ARG A 131 11.73 9.45 5.60
CA ARG A 131 13.04 9.35 6.26
C ARG A 131 13.32 7.88 6.51
N ALA A 132 14.36 7.36 5.89
CA ALA A 132 14.93 6.07 6.20
C ALA A 132 16.45 6.17 6.07
N THR A 133 17.19 5.77 7.09
CA THR A 133 18.65 5.75 7.09
C THR A 133 19.19 4.36 6.74
N VAL A 134 20.42 4.29 6.23
CA VAL A 134 21.07 3.00 5.96
C VAL A 134 21.21 2.17 7.24
N THR A 135 21.48 2.80 8.38
CA THR A 135 21.46 2.16 9.71
C THR A 135 20.12 1.50 10.03
N GLU A 136 18.98 2.15 9.75
CA GLU A 136 17.64 1.58 10.03
C GLU A 136 17.31 0.35 9.18
N PHE A 137 17.84 0.27 7.95
CA PHE A 137 17.73 -0.96 7.15
C PHE A 137 18.56 -2.10 7.75
N GLY A 138 19.74 -1.77 8.30
CA GLY A 138 20.67 -2.73 8.85
C GLY A 138 21.32 -3.63 7.76
N PRO A 139 22.31 -4.44 8.15
CA PRO A 139 23.12 -5.18 7.18
C PRO A 139 22.33 -6.29 6.49
N VAL A 140 21.36 -6.90 7.17
CA VAL A 140 20.58 -8.05 6.64
C VAL A 140 19.61 -7.63 5.55
N LEU A 141 18.78 -6.61 5.81
CA LEU A 141 17.79 -6.16 4.83
C LEU A 141 18.50 -5.51 3.64
N LEU A 142 19.56 -4.73 3.88
CA LEU A 142 20.34 -4.11 2.82
C LEU A 142 21.02 -5.15 1.93
N SER A 143 21.57 -6.23 2.50
CA SER A 143 22.16 -7.33 1.72
C SER A 143 21.13 -8.01 0.82
N LYS A 144 19.89 -8.19 1.29
CA LYS A 144 18.79 -8.73 0.47
C LYS A 144 18.38 -7.79 -0.65
N ILE A 145 18.26 -6.49 -0.36
CA ILE A 145 17.89 -5.47 -1.35
C ILE A 145 18.94 -5.37 -2.47
N LEU A 146 20.22 -5.48 -2.12
CA LEU A 146 21.33 -5.43 -3.05
C LEU A 146 21.65 -6.80 -3.68
N GLU A 147 20.88 -7.84 -3.37
CA GLU A 147 21.06 -9.21 -3.86
C GLU A 147 22.50 -9.74 -3.65
N LEU A 148 23.08 -9.43 -2.50
CA LEU A 148 24.45 -9.81 -2.16
C LEU A 148 24.56 -11.33 -1.98
N ASN A 149 25.70 -11.88 -2.40
CA ASN A 149 26.04 -13.26 -2.08
C ASN A 149 26.44 -13.43 -0.60
N GLU A 150 26.67 -14.66 -0.16
CA GLU A 150 26.99 -14.98 1.24
C GLU A 150 28.24 -14.25 1.75
N VAL A 151 29.30 -14.20 0.93
CA VAL A 151 30.55 -13.52 1.28
C VAL A 151 30.34 -12.01 1.42
N GLN A 152 29.67 -11.39 0.44
CA GLN A 152 29.34 -9.96 0.46
C GLN A 152 28.42 -9.59 1.63
N SER A 153 27.47 -10.47 1.98
CA SER A 153 26.59 -10.29 3.13
C SER A 153 27.37 -10.37 4.45
N GLY A 154 28.35 -11.27 4.54
CA GLY A 154 29.28 -11.36 5.66
C GLY A 154 30.09 -10.07 5.83
N VAL A 155 30.64 -9.54 4.74
CA VAL A 155 31.33 -8.23 4.74
C VAL A 155 30.39 -7.13 5.20
N MET A 156 29.15 -7.09 4.70
CA MET A 156 28.16 -6.09 5.11
C MET A 156 27.89 -6.13 6.62
N MET A 157 27.80 -7.32 7.23
CA MET A 157 27.64 -7.45 8.68
C MET A 157 28.84 -6.89 9.45
N ILE A 158 30.06 -7.15 8.99
CA ILE A 158 31.30 -6.64 9.61
C ILE A 158 31.34 -5.11 9.52
N LEU A 159 31.00 -4.52 8.38
CA LEU A 159 30.98 -3.07 8.19
C LEU A 159 30.05 -2.38 9.19
N PHE A 160 28.82 -2.90 9.33
CA PHE A 160 27.84 -2.34 10.27
C PHE A 160 28.27 -2.54 11.72
N LYS A 161 28.82 -3.72 12.07
CA LYS A 161 29.35 -3.96 13.41
C LYS A 161 30.49 -3.00 13.76
N TYR A 162 31.44 -2.80 12.86
CA TYR A 162 32.55 -1.85 13.07
C TYR A 162 32.03 -0.43 13.27
N ALA A 163 31.05 -0.02 12.46
CA ALA A 163 30.44 1.29 12.56
C ALA A 163 29.72 1.49 13.91
N ASP A 164 28.99 0.47 14.39
CA ASP A 164 28.33 0.49 15.70
C ASP A 164 29.37 0.52 16.85
N ASP A 165 30.41 -0.31 16.79
CA ASP A 165 31.46 -0.38 17.83
C ASP A 165 32.29 0.91 17.94
N LYS A 166 32.29 1.76 16.90
CA LYS A 166 33.02 3.04 16.84
C LYS A 166 32.12 4.27 16.89
N ASP A 167 30.82 4.11 17.14
CA ASP A 167 29.82 5.19 17.12
C ASP A 167 29.83 6.01 15.81
N LEU A 168 29.98 5.32 14.67
CA LEU A 168 29.98 5.91 13.33
C LEU A 168 28.63 5.70 12.64
N PRO A 169 27.66 6.62 12.74
CA PRO A 169 26.34 6.44 12.13
C PRO A 169 26.44 6.40 10.59
N ILE A 170 25.90 5.32 10.00
CA ILE A 170 25.78 5.15 8.54
C ILE A 170 24.43 5.70 8.08
N VAL A 171 24.38 7.02 7.82
CA VAL A 171 23.11 7.69 7.47
C VAL A 171 22.71 7.39 6.03
N ASP A 172 23.67 7.44 5.11
CA ASP A 172 23.44 7.25 3.68
C ASP A 172 24.43 6.26 3.03
N LEU A 173 24.28 6.04 1.72
CA LEU A 173 25.15 5.14 0.95
C LEU A 173 26.58 5.69 0.77
N ASN A 174 26.79 7.00 0.90
CA ASN A 174 28.14 7.58 0.83
C ASN A 174 28.91 7.25 2.10
N ASP A 175 28.26 7.31 3.25
CA ASP A 175 28.87 6.92 4.52
C ASP A 175 29.21 5.43 4.53
N LEU A 176 28.31 4.57 4.01
CA LEU A 176 28.60 3.15 3.85
C LEU A 176 29.84 2.92 2.96
N LYS A 177 29.96 3.63 1.85
CA LYS A 177 31.14 3.58 0.96
C LYS A 177 32.41 4.04 1.66
N LYS A 178 32.34 5.10 2.47
CA LYS A 178 33.50 5.59 3.23
C LYS A 178 33.99 4.54 4.23
N VAL A 179 33.07 3.92 4.98
CA VAL A 179 33.40 2.86 5.94
C VAL A 179 34.00 1.65 5.21
N LEU A 180 33.42 1.23 4.09
CA LEU A 180 33.97 0.16 3.25
C LEU A 180 35.39 0.47 2.77
N ASN A 181 35.63 1.67 2.24
CA ASN A 181 36.95 2.08 1.76
C ASN A 181 37.96 2.18 2.90
N TYR A 182 37.55 2.73 4.05
CA TYR A 182 38.41 2.84 5.24
C TYR A 182 38.88 1.48 5.74
N LEU A 183 38.01 0.47 5.70
CA LEU A 183 38.30 -0.89 6.14
C LEU A 183 38.98 -1.76 5.08
N SER A 184 38.83 -1.42 3.80
CA SER A 184 39.47 -2.16 2.70
C SER A 184 40.88 -1.67 2.40
N GLU A 185 41.09 -0.35 2.38
CA GLU A 185 42.31 0.30 1.89
C GLU A 185 42.91 1.32 2.87
N GLY A 186 42.13 1.76 3.86
CA GLY A 186 42.54 2.78 4.83
C GLY A 186 43.27 2.23 6.06
N ALA A 187 43.51 3.11 7.04
CA ALA A 187 44.13 2.74 8.31
C ALA A 187 43.34 1.66 9.07
N GLY A 188 42.02 1.62 8.92
CA GLY A 188 41.14 0.61 9.49
C GLY A 188 41.33 -0.81 8.96
N ALA A 189 41.99 -0.99 7.81
CA ALA A 189 42.31 -2.31 7.28
C ALA A 189 43.25 -3.11 8.21
N ALA A 190 44.08 -2.40 9.00
CA ALA A 190 44.90 -3.03 10.03
C ALA A 190 44.10 -3.32 11.31
N GLU A 191 43.05 -2.55 11.61
CA GLU A 191 42.21 -2.73 12.80
C GLU A 191 41.40 -4.04 12.69
N ILE A 192 40.74 -4.30 11.57
CA ILE A 192 39.96 -5.53 11.37
C ILE A 192 40.82 -6.80 11.28
N LYS A 193 42.08 -6.70 10.86
CA LYS A 193 42.97 -7.87 10.84
C LYS A 193 43.37 -8.35 12.24
N ASN A 194 43.20 -7.51 13.25
CA ASN A 194 43.63 -7.76 14.61
C ASN A 194 42.47 -8.10 15.57
N ASP A 195 41.22 -8.01 15.09
CA ASP A 195 39.99 -8.45 15.77
C ASP A 195 39.50 -9.81 15.22
#